data_AF-A0AA39SWL0-F1
#
_entry.id   AF-A0AA39SWL0-F1
#
_cell.length_a   1.000
_cell.length_b   1.000
_cell.length_c   1.000
_cell.angle_alpha   90.00
_cell.angle_beta   90.00
_cell.angle_gamma   90.00
#
_symmetry.space_group_name_H-M   'P 1'
#
loop_
_entity.id
_entity.type
_entity.pdbx_description
1 polymer ?
#
loop_
_entity_poly.entity_id
_entity_poly.type
_entity_poly.pdbx_seq_one_letter_code
_entity_poly.pdbx_strand_id
1 'polypeptide(L)'
;MGLLLLLRSLAMLLVVVPVCLFSFSLPYIVAQSDMKTSARALDALLQDYAYRVFVRPRTRIVYNGSVPSNLTGMKIAAIRLRSGSLRTRGVKIYKEFGIPIGVTESPYVERLVLVYQNLGNWSKTYYPLPGYTYLSPVLGILAYDASNLIATNLPELEIRASGDPLSITFQDMMSAPAGSVAKCVWFDLHGLIC
;
A
#
# COMPACT_ATOMS: atom_id res chain seq x y z
N MET A 1 22.18 3.86 -67.51
CA MET A 1 21.24 4.38 -66.49
C MET A 1 20.69 3.32 -65.53
N GLY A 2 20.44 2.07 -65.94
CA GLY A 2 19.80 1.06 -65.07
C GLY A 2 20.61 0.60 -63.85
N LEU A 3 21.93 0.44 -63.98
CA LEU A 3 22.78 -0.07 -62.89
C LEU A 3 22.89 0.90 -61.70
N LEU A 4 22.91 2.22 -61.96
CA LEU A 4 22.96 3.24 -60.90
C LEU A 4 21.65 3.31 -60.09
N LEU A 5 20.50 3.05 -60.74
CA LEU A 5 19.19 3.02 -60.10
C LEU A 5 19.04 1.77 -59.21
N LEU A 6 19.57 0.63 -59.65
CA LEU A 6 19.62 -0.61 -58.87
C LEU A 6 20.49 -0.46 -57.61
N LEU A 7 21.67 0.15 -57.73
CA LEU A 7 22.55 0.42 -56.58
C LEU A 7 21.89 1.36 -55.55
N ARG A 8 21.19 2.41 -56.00
CA ARG A 8 20.45 3.32 -55.10
C ARG A 8 19.29 2.63 -54.40
N SER A 9 18.57 1.75 -55.10
CA SER A 9 17.47 0.97 -54.52
C SER A 9 17.96 -0.03 -53.48
N LEU A 10 19.06 -0.75 -53.77
CA LEU A 10 19.70 -1.68 -52.83
C LEU A 10 20.25 -0.97 -51.58
N ALA A 11 20.83 0.22 -51.75
CA ALA A 11 21.31 1.03 -50.63
C ALA A 11 20.14 1.51 -49.73
N MET A 12 19.02 1.91 -50.33
CA MET A 12 17.81 2.26 -49.56
C MET A 12 17.22 1.05 -48.84
N LEU A 13 17.22 -0.13 -49.46
CA LEU A 13 16.74 -1.36 -48.83
C LEU A 13 17.61 -1.76 -47.62
N LEU A 14 18.94 -1.61 -47.73
CA LEU A 14 19.90 -1.89 -46.66
C LEU A 14 19.77 -0.93 -45.47
N VAL A 15 19.22 0.27 -45.65
CA VAL A 15 19.01 1.25 -44.57
C VAL A 15 17.62 1.13 -43.96
N VAL A 16 16.59 0.87 -44.77
CA VAL A 16 15.19 0.85 -44.28
C VAL A 16 14.87 -0.44 -43.51
N VAL A 17 15.39 -1.59 -43.94
CA VAL A 17 15.09 -2.89 -43.30
C VAL A 17 15.63 -2.98 -41.86
N PRO A 18 16.87 -2.56 -41.54
CA PRO A 18 17.36 -2.57 -40.15
C PRO A 18 16.63 -1.58 -39.24
N VAL A 19 16.25 -0.40 -39.76
CA VAL A 19 15.50 0.62 -39.02
C VAL A 19 14.10 0.12 -38.66
N CYS A 20 13.41 -0.55 -39.60
CA CYS A 20 12.13 -1.19 -39.32
C CYS A 20 12.28 -2.33 -38.30
N LEU A 21 13.31 -3.19 -38.43
CA LEU A 21 13.52 -4.31 -37.51
C LEU A 21 13.89 -3.87 -36.08
N PHE A 22 14.64 -2.79 -35.91
CA PHE A 22 14.90 -2.19 -34.59
C PHE A 22 13.64 -1.55 -33.97
N SER A 23 12.71 -1.05 -34.80
CA SER A 23 11.46 -0.42 -34.34
C SER A 23 10.43 -1.43 -33.79
N PHE A 24 10.56 -2.72 -34.12
CA PHE A 24 9.69 -3.79 -33.62
C PHE A 24 10.14 -4.37 -32.27
N SER A 25 11.24 -3.88 -31.72
CA SER A 25 11.77 -4.30 -30.42
C SER A 25 11.57 -3.25 -29.33
N LEU A 26 10.43 -2.56 -29.32
CA LEU A 26 9.96 -1.95 -28.08
C LEU A 26 9.42 -3.06 -27.18
N PRO A 27 10.01 -3.31 -26.00
CA PRO A 27 9.33 -4.12 -25.00
C PRO A 27 8.00 -3.43 -24.71
N TYR A 28 6.90 -4.17 -24.87
CA TYR A 28 5.60 -3.77 -24.36
C TYR A 28 5.72 -3.66 -22.84
N ILE A 29 6.08 -2.47 -22.37
CA ILE A 29 6.01 -2.15 -20.94
C ILE A 29 4.53 -2.10 -20.63
N VAL A 30 4.00 -3.21 -20.13
CA VAL A 30 2.74 -3.21 -19.39
C VAL A 30 2.88 -2.16 -18.31
N ALA A 31 2.03 -1.14 -18.34
CA ALA A 31 1.98 -0.06 -17.36
C ALA A 31 1.61 -0.62 -15.97
N GLN A 32 2.59 -1.18 -15.28
CA GLN A 32 2.48 -1.54 -13.87
C GLN A 32 2.79 -0.33 -12.95
N SER A 33 3.04 0.84 -13.55
CA SER A 33 3.38 2.10 -12.88
C SER A 33 2.17 2.83 -12.29
N ASP A 34 0.97 2.66 -12.84
CA ASP A 34 -0.24 3.35 -12.36
C ASP A 34 -0.68 2.83 -10.99
N MET A 35 -0.62 1.52 -10.75
CA MET A 35 -1.00 0.92 -9.46
C MET A 35 0.01 1.19 -8.34
N LYS A 36 1.32 1.08 -8.63
CA LYS A 36 2.37 1.31 -7.63
C LYS A 36 2.34 2.73 -7.08
N THR A 37 2.06 3.69 -7.96
CA THR A 37 1.94 5.10 -7.60
C THR A 37 0.62 5.36 -6.87
N SER A 38 -0.45 4.64 -7.20
CA SER A 38 -1.78 4.87 -6.60
C SER A 38 -1.90 4.38 -5.16
N ALA A 39 -1.33 3.23 -4.80
CA ALA A 39 -1.37 2.71 -3.43
C ALA A 39 -0.62 3.63 -2.44
N ARG A 40 0.61 4.03 -2.80
CA ARG A 40 1.42 4.97 -2.01
C ARG A 40 0.77 6.35 -1.89
N ALA A 41 0.17 6.85 -2.97
CA ALA A 41 -0.55 8.12 -2.95
C ALA A 41 -1.80 8.04 -2.06
N LEU A 42 -2.50 6.91 -2.07
CA LEU A 42 -3.62 6.66 -1.16
C LEU A 42 -3.13 6.66 0.29
N ASP A 43 -2.06 5.94 0.61
CA ASP A 43 -1.52 5.88 1.97
C ASP A 43 -1.14 7.25 2.51
N ALA A 44 -0.44 8.06 1.70
CA ALA A 44 -0.08 9.43 2.07
C ALA A 44 -1.31 10.32 2.31
N LEU A 45 -2.35 10.18 1.47
CA LEU A 45 -3.61 10.91 1.64
C LEU A 45 -4.34 10.48 2.92
N LEU A 46 -4.45 9.17 3.17
CA LEU A 46 -5.11 8.65 4.36
C LEU A 46 -4.34 9.01 5.63
N GLN A 47 -3.00 9.07 5.58
CA GLN A 47 -2.16 9.56 6.66
C GLN A 47 -2.47 11.01 7.02
N ASP A 48 -2.58 11.92 6.04
CA ASP A 48 -2.94 13.32 6.27
C ASP A 48 -4.30 13.44 6.99
N TYR A 49 -5.33 12.75 6.46
CA TYR A 49 -6.65 12.76 7.09
C TYR A 49 -6.67 12.12 8.48
N ALA A 50 -5.85 11.08 8.70
CA ALA A 50 -5.71 10.44 10.00
C ALA A 50 -5.01 11.34 11.02
N TYR A 51 -4.10 12.23 10.60
CA TYR A 51 -3.41 13.16 11.48
C TYR A 51 -4.29 14.33 11.92
N ARG A 52 -5.22 14.78 11.06
CA ARG A 52 -6.15 15.89 11.36
C ARG A 52 -7.01 15.69 12.61
N VAL A 53 -7.18 14.44 13.07
CA VAL A 53 -7.93 14.13 14.30
C VAL A 53 -7.19 14.57 15.57
N PHE A 54 -5.88 14.83 15.48
CA PHE A 54 -5.03 15.10 16.63
C PHE A 54 -4.91 16.60 16.95
N VAL A 55 -5.91 17.15 17.66
CA VAL A 55 -5.83 18.53 18.17
C VAL A 55 -5.01 18.61 19.47
N ARG A 56 -5.31 17.71 20.43
CA ARG A 56 -4.57 17.54 21.70
C ARG A 56 -4.52 16.06 22.08
N PRO A 57 -3.78 15.24 21.31
CA PRO A 57 -3.86 13.79 21.43
C PRO A 57 -3.22 13.28 22.72
N ARG A 58 -3.91 12.33 23.36
CA ARG A 58 -3.32 11.51 24.42
C ARG A 58 -2.73 10.25 23.79
N THR A 59 -1.63 9.76 24.36
CA THR A 59 -1.03 8.49 23.92
C THR A 59 -1.96 7.32 24.22
N ARG A 60 -1.93 6.29 23.38
CA ARG A 60 -2.69 5.03 23.54
C ARG A 60 -4.22 5.17 23.41
N ILE A 61 -4.72 6.34 23.02
CA ILE A 61 -6.13 6.53 22.69
C ILE A 61 -6.29 6.43 21.16
N VAL A 62 -7.28 5.68 20.73
CA VAL A 62 -7.66 5.55 19.32
C VAL A 62 -8.59 6.68 18.94
N TYR A 63 -8.23 7.40 17.88
CA TYR A 63 -9.03 8.47 17.31
C TYR A 63 -9.53 8.04 15.93
N ASN A 64 -10.85 8.06 15.72
CA ASN A 64 -11.42 7.77 14.40
C ASN A 64 -11.31 9.02 13.53
N GLY A 65 -10.88 8.84 12.28
CA GLY A 65 -10.84 9.89 11.28
C GLY A 65 -11.94 9.75 10.25
N SER A 66 -12.17 10.84 9.52
CA SER A 66 -13.07 10.87 8.37
C SER A 66 -12.25 10.98 7.11
N VAL A 67 -12.62 10.23 6.09
CA VAL A 67 -12.02 10.30 4.75
C VAL A 67 -12.70 11.37 3.91
N PRO A 68 -12.06 11.89 2.84
CA PRO A 68 -12.73 12.79 1.90
C PRO A 68 -13.90 12.10 1.20
N SER A 69 -14.86 12.91 0.70
CA SER A 69 -16.11 12.40 0.11
C SER A 69 -15.91 11.45 -1.07
N ASN A 70 -14.84 11.64 -1.85
CA ASN A 70 -14.48 10.76 -2.96
C ASN A 70 -13.99 9.37 -2.52
N LEU A 71 -13.68 9.16 -1.24
CA LEU A 71 -13.25 7.88 -0.66
C LEU A 71 -14.27 7.33 0.34
N THR A 72 -15.53 7.78 0.24
CA THR A 72 -16.62 7.33 1.13
C THR A 72 -16.69 5.80 1.17
N GLY A 73 -16.86 5.25 2.38
CA GLY A 73 -16.87 3.80 2.65
C GLY A 73 -15.54 3.27 3.18
N MET A 74 -14.43 3.99 2.99
CA MET A 74 -13.20 3.70 3.73
C MET A 74 -13.32 4.16 5.19
N LYS A 75 -12.66 3.44 6.11
CA LYS A 75 -12.56 3.82 7.51
C LYS A 75 -11.09 4.03 7.85
N ILE A 76 -10.79 5.11 8.56
CA ILE A 76 -9.44 5.38 9.09
C ILE A 76 -9.48 5.64 10.58
N ALA A 77 -8.40 5.30 11.25
CA ALA A 77 -8.19 5.65 12.65
C ALA A 77 -6.70 5.83 12.92
N ALA A 78 -6.36 6.58 13.96
CA ALA A 78 -4.99 6.84 14.35
C ALA A 78 -4.80 6.62 15.85
N ILE A 79 -3.66 6.05 16.24
CA ILE A 79 -3.25 5.93 17.64
C ILE A 79 -1.81 6.41 17.78
N ARG A 80 -1.61 7.40 18.66
CA ARG A 80 -0.27 7.91 18.99
C ARG A 80 0.34 7.09 20.12
N LEU A 81 1.57 6.62 19.92
CA LEU A 81 2.29 5.77 20.88
C LEU A 81 3.70 6.32 21.12
N ARG A 82 4.28 5.98 22.26
CA ARG A 82 5.74 6.05 22.45
C ARG A 82 6.34 4.74 21.96
N SER A 83 7.45 4.78 21.25
CA SER A 83 8.12 3.58 20.74
C SER A 83 8.49 2.58 21.83
N GLY A 84 9.00 3.08 22.96
CA GLY A 84 9.25 2.24 24.14
C GLY A 84 7.98 1.54 24.67
N SER A 85 6.83 2.21 24.64
CA SER A 85 5.55 1.60 25.06
C SER A 85 5.03 0.59 24.04
N LEU A 86 5.20 0.85 22.73
CA LEU A 86 4.89 -0.11 21.67
C LEU A 86 5.70 -1.40 21.89
N ARG A 87 7.01 -1.27 22.07
CA ARG A 87 7.91 -2.41 22.32
C ARG A 87 7.59 -3.17 23.59
N THR A 88 7.33 -2.49 24.72
CA THR A 88 7.20 -3.15 26.03
C THR A 88 5.78 -3.60 26.38
N ARG A 89 4.75 -3.01 25.75
CA ARG A 89 3.34 -3.25 26.13
C ARG A 89 2.45 -3.66 24.96
N GLY A 90 2.88 -3.42 23.72
CA GLY A 90 2.05 -3.63 22.53
C GLY A 90 0.72 -2.86 22.56
N VAL A 91 -0.21 -3.28 21.71
CA VAL A 91 -1.59 -2.81 21.68
C VAL A 91 -2.51 -4.00 21.46
N LYS A 92 -3.09 -4.52 22.55
CA LYS A 92 -3.91 -5.74 22.54
C LYS A 92 -5.09 -5.67 21.55
N ILE A 93 -5.76 -4.52 21.49
CA ILE A 93 -6.91 -4.30 20.61
C ILE A 93 -6.76 -2.94 19.95
N TYR A 94 -6.50 -2.93 18.65
CA TYR A 94 -6.50 -1.75 17.80
C TYR A 94 -7.30 -2.05 16.53
N LYS A 95 -8.61 -1.81 16.61
CA LYS A 95 -9.56 -2.24 15.57
C LYS A 95 -9.45 -3.76 15.36
N GLU A 96 -9.26 -4.22 14.14
CA GLU A 96 -9.05 -5.63 13.80
C GLU A 96 -7.62 -6.11 14.14
N PHE A 97 -6.68 -5.21 14.44
CA PHE A 97 -5.29 -5.57 14.70
C PHE A 97 -5.02 -5.79 16.20
N GLY A 98 -4.31 -6.88 16.50
CA GLY A 98 -3.64 -7.11 17.77
C GLY A 98 -2.13 -6.97 17.60
N ILE A 99 -1.55 -5.97 18.27
CA ILE A 99 -0.12 -5.66 18.20
C ILE A 99 0.58 -6.26 19.43
N PRO A 100 1.47 -7.25 19.25
CA PRO A 100 2.10 -7.95 20.36
C PRO A 100 3.16 -7.09 21.06
N ILE A 101 3.68 -7.60 22.17
CA ILE A 101 4.88 -7.08 22.82
C ILE A 101 6.09 -7.44 21.94
N GLY A 102 7.12 -6.59 21.95
CA GLY A 102 8.35 -6.81 21.18
C GLY A 102 8.32 -6.22 19.77
N VAL A 103 7.32 -5.40 19.46
CA VAL A 103 7.24 -4.65 18.20
C VAL A 103 8.13 -3.41 18.25
N THR A 104 9.00 -3.24 17.26
CA THR A 104 9.93 -2.11 17.15
C THR A 104 9.82 -1.46 15.78
N GLU A 105 10.07 -0.16 15.73
CA GLU A 105 10.11 0.63 14.51
C GLU A 105 11.55 0.90 14.02
N SER A 106 11.70 1.17 12.73
CA SER A 106 12.95 1.62 12.10
C SER A 106 12.65 2.64 10.99
N PRO A 107 13.33 3.80 10.95
CA PRO A 107 14.28 4.31 11.95
C PRO A 107 13.60 4.62 13.30
N TYR A 108 14.39 4.67 14.38
CA TYR A 108 13.88 4.95 15.72
C TYR A 108 13.33 6.38 15.81
N VAL A 109 12.15 6.52 16.41
CA VAL A 109 11.53 7.80 16.77
C VAL A 109 11.06 7.75 18.22
N GLU A 110 10.94 8.88 18.92
CA GLU A 110 10.45 8.83 20.32
C GLU A 110 8.95 8.49 20.37
N ARG A 111 8.19 9.00 19.40
CA ARG A 111 6.74 8.83 19.28
C ARG A 111 6.39 8.56 17.84
N LEU A 112 5.48 7.61 17.64
CA LEU A 112 4.94 7.27 16.34
C LEU A 112 3.42 7.29 16.36
N VAL A 113 2.82 7.40 15.19
CA VAL A 113 1.40 7.16 14.95
C VAL A 113 1.29 5.87 14.19
N LEU A 114 0.41 4.98 14.65
CA LEU A 114 -0.10 3.90 13.80
C LEU A 114 -1.39 4.40 13.14
N VAL A 115 -1.42 4.37 11.83
CA VAL A 115 -2.57 4.72 11.00
C VAL A 115 -3.22 3.41 10.55
N TYR A 116 -4.42 3.19 11.03
CA TYR A 116 -5.30 2.12 10.60
C TYR A 116 -6.10 2.57 9.38
N GLN A 117 -6.23 1.66 8.42
CA GLN A 117 -7.03 1.82 7.22
C GLN A 117 -7.89 0.56 7.00
N ASN A 118 -9.13 0.77 6.58
CA ASN A 118 -9.99 -0.28 6.06
C ASN A 118 -10.63 0.26 4.79
N LEU A 119 -10.29 -0.37 3.66
CA LEU A 119 -10.64 0.14 2.34
C LEU A 119 -12.08 -0.15 1.95
N GLY A 120 -12.80 -0.99 2.70
CA GLY A 120 -14.16 -1.40 2.35
C GLY A 120 -14.27 -1.87 0.90
N ASN A 121 -15.24 -1.32 0.16
CA ASN A 121 -15.49 -1.66 -1.25
C ASN A 121 -14.35 -1.25 -2.19
N TRP A 122 -13.48 -0.33 -1.78
CA TRP A 122 -12.34 0.13 -2.59
C TRP A 122 -11.20 -0.88 -2.66
N SER A 123 -11.25 -1.95 -1.86
CA SER A 123 -10.26 -3.03 -1.86
C SER A 123 -10.02 -3.59 -3.27
N LYS A 124 -11.08 -3.83 -4.04
CA LYS A 124 -10.98 -4.36 -5.42
C LYS A 124 -10.38 -3.35 -6.40
N THR A 125 -10.55 -2.06 -6.14
CA THR A 125 -10.06 -0.97 -6.99
C THR A 125 -8.56 -0.76 -6.80
N TYR A 126 -8.10 -0.70 -5.55
CA TYR A 126 -6.69 -0.47 -5.22
C TYR A 126 -5.84 -1.73 -5.21
N TYR A 127 -6.45 -2.88 -4.94
CA TYR A 127 -5.76 -4.17 -4.86
C TYR A 127 -6.55 -5.26 -5.63
N PRO A 128 -6.68 -5.17 -6.97
CA PRO A 128 -7.30 -6.20 -7.78
C PRO A 128 -6.59 -7.55 -7.61
N LEU A 129 -7.38 -8.61 -7.37
CA LEU A 129 -6.90 -9.99 -7.24
C LEU A 129 -7.53 -10.88 -8.32
N PRO A 130 -6.93 -10.97 -9.54
CA PRO A 130 -7.49 -11.78 -10.61
C PRO A 130 -7.52 -13.27 -10.21
N GLY A 131 -8.65 -13.93 -10.43
CA GLY A 131 -8.86 -15.33 -10.08
C GLY A 131 -9.21 -15.57 -8.59
N TYR A 132 -9.32 -14.52 -7.78
CA TYR A 132 -9.73 -14.61 -6.38
C TYR A 132 -10.93 -13.71 -6.09
N THR A 133 -11.63 -14.02 -5.00
CA THR A 133 -12.70 -13.16 -4.46
C THR A 133 -12.35 -12.76 -3.04
N TYR A 134 -12.46 -11.46 -2.75
CA TYR A 134 -12.28 -10.95 -1.40
C TYR A 134 -13.38 -11.48 -0.47
N LEU A 135 -12.95 -12.07 0.65
CA LEU A 135 -13.83 -12.45 1.75
C LEU A 135 -13.91 -11.37 2.83
N SER A 136 -12.96 -10.43 2.83
CA SER A 136 -12.90 -9.27 3.71
C SER A 136 -12.37 -8.06 2.94
N PRO A 137 -12.60 -6.82 3.44
CA PRO A 137 -11.87 -5.67 2.96
C PRO A 137 -10.36 -5.80 3.19
N VAL A 138 -9.56 -5.08 2.40
CA VAL A 138 -8.14 -4.87 2.66
C VAL A 138 -8.01 -3.95 3.87
N LEU A 139 -7.21 -4.42 4.84
CA LEU A 139 -6.87 -3.70 6.05
C LEU A 139 -5.39 -3.28 5.97
N GLY A 140 -5.12 -2.06 6.43
CA GLY A 140 -3.76 -1.51 6.48
C GLY A 140 -3.44 -1.01 7.88
N ILE A 141 -2.20 -1.23 8.31
CA ILE A 141 -1.61 -0.55 9.46
C ILE A 141 -0.21 -0.04 9.07
N LEU A 142 -0.05 1.28 9.07
CA LEU A 142 1.23 1.92 8.72
C LEU A 142 1.72 2.77 9.89
N ALA A 143 3.03 2.82 10.11
CA ALA A 143 3.64 3.66 11.13
C ALA A 143 4.27 4.92 10.53
N TYR A 144 4.15 6.03 11.24
CA TYR A 144 4.73 7.32 10.86
C TYR A 144 5.29 8.04 12.09
N ASP A 145 6.25 8.94 11.89
CA ASP A 145 6.77 9.79 12.97
C ASP A 145 5.67 10.72 13.51
N ALA A 146 5.55 10.81 14.84
CA ALA A 146 4.60 11.64 15.57
C ALA A 146 5.25 12.87 16.24
N SER A 147 6.44 13.27 15.80
CA SER A 147 7.13 14.50 16.21
C SER A 147 6.38 15.75 15.71
N ASN A 148 5.94 15.74 14.45
CA ASN A 148 5.14 16.80 13.85
C ASN A 148 3.82 16.25 13.29
N LEU A 149 2.72 16.48 14.00
CA LEU A 149 1.37 15.99 13.64
C LEU A 149 0.68 16.83 12.55
N ILE A 150 1.32 17.89 12.05
CA ILE A 150 0.84 18.71 10.93
C ILE A 150 1.64 18.37 9.65
N ALA A 151 2.70 17.56 9.76
CA ALA A 151 3.50 17.16 8.62
C ALA A 151 2.69 16.24 7.68
N THR A 152 2.86 16.48 6.39
CA THR A 152 2.29 15.69 5.30
C THR A 152 3.41 14.97 4.56
N ASN A 153 3.07 13.90 3.83
CA ASN A 153 4.03 13.09 3.05
C ASN A 153 5.18 12.54 3.91
N LEU A 154 4.88 12.14 5.14
CA LEU A 154 5.85 11.50 6.01
C LEU A 154 6.22 10.12 5.43
N PRO A 155 7.50 9.73 5.46
CA PRO A 155 7.89 8.36 5.14
C PRO A 155 7.35 7.40 6.20
N GLU A 156 6.94 6.22 5.76
CA GLU A 156 6.56 5.12 6.63
C GLU A 156 7.77 4.63 7.40
N LEU A 157 7.55 4.31 8.68
CA LEU A 157 8.48 3.57 9.49
C LEU A 157 8.25 2.08 9.25
N GLU A 158 9.34 1.34 9.13
CA GLU A 158 9.27 -0.11 9.13
C GLU A 158 8.94 -0.60 10.53
N ILE A 159 7.94 -1.48 10.66
CA ILE A 159 7.60 -2.12 11.93
C ILE A 159 7.98 -3.59 11.87
N ARG A 160 8.72 -4.07 12.87
CA ARG A 160 9.11 -5.47 12.99
C ARG A 160 8.65 -6.03 14.33
N ALA A 161 7.99 -7.19 14.29
CA ALA A 161 7.73 -7.99 15.47
C ALA A 161 8.87 -9.00 15.66
N SER A 162 9.47 -9.01 16.84
CA SER A 162 10.62 -9.90 17.16
C SER A 162 10.23 -11.23 17.80
N GLY A 163 8.98 -11.38 18.25
CA GLY A 163 8.45 -12.58 18.89
C GLY A 163 7.14 -13.00 18.25
N ASP A 164 6.03 -12.82 18.97
CA ASP A 164 4.70 -13.12 18.43
C ASP A 164 4.40 -12.26 17.20
N PRO A 165 3.71 -12.81 16.18
CA PRO A 165 3.30 -12.05 15.00
C PRO A 165 2.16 -11.09 15.33
N LEU A 166 1.96 -10.08 14.48
CA LEU A 166 0.73 -9.30 14.50
C LEU A 166 -0.45 -10.23 14.21
N SER A 167 -1.54 -10.03 14.94
CA SER A 167 -2.79 -10.77 14.72
C SER A 167 -3.83 -9.87 14.08
N ILE A 168 -4.66 -10.44 13.21
CA ILE A 168 -5.77 -9.75 12.56
C ILE A 168 -7.03 -10.58 12.81
N THR A 169 -8.04 -9.96 13.41
CA THR A 169 -9.34 -10.60 13.68
C THR A 169 -10.41 -9.88 12.88
N PHE A 170 -10.91 -10.54 11.84
CA PHE A 170 -11.99 -10.02 11.01
C PHE A 170 -13.34 -10.35 11.66
N GLN A 171 -14.20 -9.35 11.85
CA GLN A 171 -15.52 -9.54 12.44
C GLN A 171 -16.58 -9.92 11.39
N ASP A 172 -16.59 -9.23 10.25
CA ASP A 172 -17.60 -9.38 9.20
C ASP A 172 -16.96 -9.91 7.91
N MET A 173 -16.67 -11.21 7.86
CA MET A 173 -16.18 -11.88 6.65
C MET A 173 -17.31 -12.57 5.89
N MET A 174 -17.24 -12.52 4.56
CA MET A 174 -18.05 -13.37 3.70
C MET A 174 -17.59 -14.83 3.80
N SER A 175 -18.53 -15.76 3.75
CA SER A 175 -18.23 -17.17 3.63
C SER A 175 -17.56 -17.47 2.30
N ALA A 176 -16.53 -18.33 2.32
CA ALA A 176 -15.90 -18.81 1.11
C ALA A 176 -16.93 -19.55 0.23
N PRO A 177 -16.92 -19.35 -1.10
CA PRO A 177 -17.76 -20.13 -2.02
C PRO A 177 -17.57 -21.64 -1.83
N ALA A 178 -18.64 -22.42 -2.04
CA ALA A 178 -18.56 -23.87 -1.92
C ALA A 178 -17.44 -24.44 -2.82
N GLY A 179 -16.61 -25.33 -2.26
CA GLY A 179 -15.46 -25.91 -2.96
C GLY A 179 -14.22 -25.02 -3.06
N SER A 180 -14.22 -23.84 -2.44
CA SER A 180 -13.04 -22.96 -2.36
C SER A 180 -12.39 -22.98 -0.97
N VAL A 181 -11.11 -22.62 -0.91
CA VAL A 181 -10.32 -22.55 0.33
C VAL A 181 -9.91 -21.09 0.57
N ALA A 182 -10.23 -20.57 1.76
CA ALA A 182 -9.82 -19.24 2.18
C ALA A 182 -8.30 -19.17 2.39
N LYS A 183 -7.69 -18.06 1.95
CA LYS A 183 -6.24 -17.81 2.09
C LYS A 183 -6.01 -16.41 2.61
N CYS A 184 -5.03 -16.25 3.50
CA CYS A 184 -4.50 -14.95 3.87
C CYS A 184 -3.49 -14.51 2.80
N VAL A 185 -3.54 -13.24 2.44
CA VAL A 185 -2.58 -12.59 1.54
C VAL A 185 -2.24 -11.23 2.14
N TRP A 186 -1.04 -10.74 1.88
CA TRP A 186 -0.63 -9.40 2.28
C TRP A 186 -0.03 -8.67 1.08
N PHE A 187 -0.06 -7.34 1.15
CA PHE A 187 0.47 -6.47 0.11
C PHE A 187 1.66 -5.70 0.67
N ASP A 188 2.72 -5.58 -0.13
CA ASP A 188 3.83 -4.69 0.20
C ASP A 188 3.43 -3.22 0.04
N LEU A 189 4.35 -2.31 0.39
CA LEU A 189 4.14 -0.86 0.27
C LEU A 189 3.89 -0.40 -1.19
N HIS A 190 4.21 -1.24 -2.19
CA HIS A 190 3.97 -0.96 -3.60
C HIS A 190 2.66 -1.57 -4.11
N GLY A 191 1.89 -2.19 -3.22
CA GLY A 191 0.63 -2.87 -3.52
C GLY A 191 0.79 -4.17 -4.30
N LEU A 192 1.96 -4.80 -4.22
CA LEU A 192 2.22 -6.10 -4.79
C LEU A 192 1.91 -7.19 -3.76
N ILE A 193 1.27 -8.26 -4.20
CA ILE A 193 0.98 -9.43 -3.37
C ILE A 193 2.26 -10.19 -3.04
N CYS A 194 2.36 -10.66 -1.80
CA CYS A 194 3.49 -11.43 -1.28
C CYS A 194 3.04 -12.73 -0.62
#